data_AF-A0A382C696-F1
#
_entry.id   AF-A0A382C696-F1
#
_cell.length_a   1.000
_cell.length_b   1.000
_cell.length_c   1.000
_cell.angle_alpha   90.00
_cell.angle_beta   90.00
_cell.angle_gamma   90.00
#
_symmetry.space_group_name_H-M   'P 1'
#
loop_
_entity.id
_entity.type
_entity.pdbx_description
1 polymer ?
#
loop_
_entity_poly.entity_id
_entity_poly.type
_entity_poly.pdbx_seq_one_letter_code
_entity_poly.pdbx_strand_id
1 'polypeptide(L)'
;HNYDDLDQNWLHLPFGGADDGVERLEEICRAIDEHGAEGRCLLVHREELNDVVCGVMGAWLLWSGLVPAGPQAISFAERLTGRPLGTAGREIVGLVASADPPIGA
;
A
#
# COMPACT_ATOMS: atom_id res chain seq x y z
N HIS A 1 18.51 10.97 -9.73
CA HIS A 1 19.91 11.37 -9.53
C HIS A 1 20.18 11.76 -8.07
N ASN A 2 20.01 10.82 -7.12
CA ASN A 2 20.57 10.95 -5.75
C ASN A 2 20.53 9.61 -4.95
N TYR A 3 20.73 8.46 -5.61
CA TYR A 3 20.73 7.16 -4.94
C TYR A 3 21.90 6.25 -5.38
N ASP A 4 22.89 6.78 -6.10
CA ASP A 4 24.01 5.98 -6.59
C ASP A 4 25.14 5.82 -5.56
N ASP A 5 25.08 6.51 -4.42
CA ASP A 5 26.13 6.49 -3.38
C ASP A 5 25.78 5.66 -2.13
N LEU A 6 24.65 4.96 -2.14
CA LEU A 6 24.26 4.03 -1.09
C LEU A 6 23.98 2.70 -1.76
N ASP A 7 24.70 1.65 -1.37
CA ASP A 7 24.55 0.25 -1.80
C ASP A 7 23.20 -0.36 -1.33
N GLN A 8 22.12 0.43 -1.44
CA GLN A 8 20.77 0.12 -1.03
C GLN A 8 19.97 -0.18 -2.29
N ASN A 9 19.40 -1.39 -2.33
CA ASN A 9 18.58 -1.86 -3.43
C ASN A 9 17.35 -0.95 -3.58
N TRP A 10 17.35 -0.08 -4.60
CA TRP A 10 16.25 0.83 -4.87
C TRP A 10 15.37 0.27 -5.98
N LEU A 11 14.05 0.42 -5.82
CA LEU A 11 13.07 0.02 -6.83
C LEU A 11 12.16 1.21 -7.14
N HIS A 12 12.10 1.58 -8.41
CA HIS A 12 11.16 2.59 -8.89
C HIS A 12 9.92 1.89 -9.46
N LEU A 13 8.85 1.85 -8.65
CA LEU A 13 7.58 1.26 -9.04
C LEU A 13 6.56 2.38 -9.30
N PRO A 14 6.37 2.83 -10.56
CA PRO A 14 5.34 3.80 -10.88
C PRO A 14 3.95 3.26 -10.53
N PHE A 15 3.20 4.07 -9.78
CA PHE A 15 1.81 3.82 -9.38
C PHE A 15 1.09 5.16 -9.18
N GLY A 16 0.27 5.55 -10.15
CA GLY A 16 -0.56 6.74 -10.15
C GLY A 16 -1.80 6.62 -9.26
N GLY A 17 -2.36 5.43 -9.08
CA GLY A 17 -3.54 5.22 -8.24
C GLY A 17 -4.38 4.01 -8.64
N ALA A 18 -5.65 4.00 -8.26
CA ALA A 18 -6.54 2.86 -8.50
C ALA A 18 -6.72 2.52 -10.00
N ASP A 19 -6.55 3.50 -10.89
CA ASP A 19 -6.64 3.33 -12.34
C ASP A 19 -5.56 2.39 -12.92
N ASP A 20 -4.42 2.21 -12.23
CA ASP A 20 -3.38 1.27 -12.65
C ASP A 20 -3.77 -0.21 -12.41
N GLY A 21 -4.87 -0.44 -11.70
CA GLY A 21 -5.45 -1.75 -11.50
C GLY A 21 -4.83 -2.57 -10.36
N VAL A 22 -5.52 -3.67 -10.03
CA VAL A 22 -5.17 -4.56 -8.91
C VAL A 22 -3.87 -5.32 -9.16
N GLU A 23 -3.61 -5.78 -10.38
CA GLU A 23 -2.38 -6.53 -10.72
C GLU A 23 -1.13 -5.71 -10.40
N ARG A 24 -1.13 -4.42 -10.78
CA ARG A 24 -0.03 -3.50 -10.50
C ARG A 24 0.14 -3.24 -9.00
N LEU A 25 -0.97 -3.13 -8.27
CA LEU A 25 -0.95 -2.97 -6.82
C LEU A 25 -0.38 -4.21 -6.11
N GLU A 26 -0.72 -5.41 -6.58
CA GLU A 26 -0.18 -6.67 -6.05
C GLU A 26 1.33 -6.80 -6.29
N GLU A 27 1.84 -6.39 -7.45
CA GLU A 27 3.28 -6.32 -7.72
C GLU A 27 4.01 -5.44 -6.70
N ILE A 28 3.43 -4.28 -6.37
CA ILE A 28 3.98 -3.35 -5.37
C ILE A 28 3.91 -3.98 -3.98
N CYS A 29 2.79 -4.60 -3.62
CA CYS A 29 2.64 -5.27 -2.32
C CYS A 29 3.66 -6.40 -2.15
N ARG A 30 3.89 -7.21 -3.20
CA ARG A 30 4.92 -8.25 -3.20
C ARG A 30 6.32 -7.67 -3.04
N ALA A 31 6.64 -6.58 -3.75
CA ALA A 31 7.93 -5.92 -3.59
C ALA A 31 8.12 -5.38 -2.15
N ILE A 32 7.09 -4.79 -1.55
CA ILE A 32 7.14 -4.36 -0.14
C ILE A 32 7.39 -5.55 0.79
N ASP A 33 6.71 -6.68 0.58
CA ASP A 33 6.88 -7.86 1.42
C ASP A 33 8.28 -8.48 1.27
N GLU A 34 8.75 -8.68 0.04
CA GLU A 34 10.07 -9.25 -0.27
C GLU A 34 11.22 -8.39 0.27
N HIS A 35 11.10 -7.07 0.14
CA HIS A 35 12.15 -6.16 0.61
C HIS A 35 12.02 -5.78 2.09
N GLY A 36 10.83 -5.89 2.67
CA GLY A 36 10.57 -5.70 4.10
C GLY A 36 10.88 -6.94 4.94
N ALA A 37 10.98 -8.10 4.30
CA ALA A 37 11.42 -9.34 4.94
C ALA A 37 12.77 -9.17 5.66
N GLU A 38 12.98 -10.00 6.69
CA GLU A 38 14.19 -10.02 7.53
C GLU A 38 14.40 -8.78 8.42
N GLY A 39 13.33 -8.01 8.69
CA GLY A 39 13.36 -6.87 9.61
C GLY A 39 13.99 -5.60 9.01
N ARG A 40 14.04 -5.53 7.66
CA ARG A 40 14.57 -4.37 6.95
C ARG A 40 13.55 -3.23 6.94
N CYS A 41 14.02 -2.02 7.20
CA CYS A 41 13.18 -0.82 7.16
C CYS A 41 13.06 -0.35 5.71
N LEU A 42 11.83 -0.27 5.20
CA LEU A 42 11.53 0.26 3.88
C LEU A 42 11.20 1.75 3.96
N LEU A 43 11.94 2.57 3.22
CA LEU A 43 11.59 3.96 2.99
C LEU A 43 10.80 4.07 1.69
N VAL A 44 9.49 4.17 1.80
CA VAL A 44 8.62 4.48 0.66
C VAL A 44 8.59 5.99 0.47
N HIS A 45 9.22 6.48 -0.60
CA HIS A 45 9.31 7.90 -0.91
C HIS A 45 8.57 8.25 -2.20
N ARG A 46 7.80 9.34 -2.16
CA ARG A 46 7.32 10.09 -3.32
C ARG A 46 7.59 11.57 -3.08
N GLU A 47 7.67 12.36 -4.17
CA GLU A 47 7.85 13.82 -4.09
C GLU A 47 6.77 14.50 -3.24
N GLU A 48 5.58 13.90 -3.14
CA GLU A 48 4.53 14.31 -2.19
C GLU A 48 3.94 13.10 -1.45
N LEU A 49 3.91 13.16 -0.11
CA LEU A 49 3.18 12.20 0.73
C LEU A 49 1.67 12.44 0.59
N ASN A 50 1.10 11.86 -0.45
CA ASN A 50 -0.31 11.98 -0.78
C ASN A 50 -1.12 10.75 -0.31
N ASP A 51 -2.44 10.81 -0.49
CA ASP A 51 -3.34 9.73 -0.10
C ASP A 51 -3.07 8.41 -0.85
N VAL A 52 -2.33 8.45 -1.95
CA VAL A 52 -1.95 7.27 -2.73
C VAL A 52 -0.93 6.42 -1.97
N VAL A 53 0.10 7.01 -1.37
CA VAL A 53 1.05 6.24 -0.51
C VAL A 53 0.32 5.61 0.67
N CYS A 54 -0.57 6.38 1.29
CA CYS A 54 -1.36 5.93 2.44
C CYS A 54 -2.29 4.77 2.04
N GLY A 55 -2.92 4.87 0.87
CA GLY A 55 -3.76 3.82 0.29
C GLY A 55 -2.98 2.56 -0.05
N VAL A 56 -1.77 2.69 -0.62
CA VAL A 56 -0.89 1.54 -0.91
C VAL A 56 -0.49 0.82 0.38
N MET A 57 -0.12 1.55 1.44
CA MET A 57 0.20 0.91 2.72
C MET A 57 -1.01 0.21 3.34
N GLY A 58 -2.21 0.81 3.25
CA GLY A 58 -3.45 0.17 3.68
C GLY A 58 -3.76 -1.10 2.86
N ALA A 59 -3.61 -1.02 1.54
CA ALA A 59 -3.80 -2.17 0.65
C ALA A 59 -2.81 -3.30 0.95
N TRP A 60 -1.53 -2.97 1.18
CA TRP A 60 -0.52 -3.95 1.55
C TRP A 60 -0.84 -4.64 2.89
N LEU A 61 -1.31 -3.90 3.90
CA LEU A 61 -1.73 -4.48 5.19
C LEU A 61 -2.89 -5.48 5.02
N LEU A 62 -3.80 -5.23 4.10
CA LEU A 62 -4.91 -6.12 3.79
C LEU A 62 -4.44 -7.34 2.97
N TRP A 63 -3.65 -7.10 1.93
CA TRP A 63 -3.09 -8.13 1.04
C TRP A 63 -2.16 -9.11 1.78
N SER A 64 -1.35 -8.62 2.71
CA SER A 64 -0.44 -9.43 3.55
C SER A 64 -1.17 -10.20 4.66
N GLY A 65 -2.49 -9.99 4.84
CA GLY A 65 -3.27 -10.62 5.89
C GLY A 65 -2.98 -10.09 7.30
N LEU A 66 -2.23 -8.98 7.44
CA LEU A 66 -2.00 -8.31 8.72
C LEU A 66 -3.26 -7.63 9.27
N VAL A 67 -4.17 -7.27 8.37
CA VAL A 67 -5.47 -6.68 8.70
C VAL A 67 -6.58 -7.47 8.00
N PRO A 68 -7.66 -7.85 8.71
CA PRO A 68 -8.63 -8.79 8.15
C PRO A 68 -9.69 -8.15 7.23
N ALA A 69 -9.86 -6.82 7.24
CA ALA A 69 -10.86 -6.17 6.39
C ALA A 69 -10.46 -4.76 5.92
N GLY A 70 -11.02 -4.35 4.76
CA GLY A 70 -10.80 -3.04 4.14
C GLY A 70 -11.03 -1.83 5.08
N PRO A 71 -12.13 -1.75 5.84
CA PRO A 71 -12.36 -0.63 6.76
C PRO A 71 -11.28 -0.48 7.83
N GLN A 72 -10.78 -1.61 8.35
CA GLN A 72 -9.70 -1.59 9.35
C GLN A 72 -8.38 -1.14 8.72
N ALA A 73 -8.10 -1.55 7.48
CA ALA A 73 -6.91 -1.14 6.75
C ALA A 73 -6.91 0.39 6.52
N ILE A 74 -8.06 0.96 6.18
CA ILE A 74 -8.26 2.41 6.07
C ILE A 74 -7.98 3.08 7.43
N SER A 75 -8.56 2.60 8.52
CA SER A 75 -8.32 3.16 9.86
C SER A 75 -6.84 3.10 10.27
N PHE A 76 -6.11 2.06 9.88
CA PHE A 76 -4.66 1.99 10.10
C PHE A 76 -3.90 3.05 9.30
N ALA A 77 -4.22 3.21 8.02
CA ALA A 77 -3.61 4.23 7.18
C ALA A 77 -3.86 5.66 7.72
N GLU A 78 -5.08 5.93 8.20
CA GLU A 78 -5.43 7.21 8.82
C GLU A 78 -4.66 7.47 10.12
N ARG A 79 -4.49 6.45 10.95
CA ARG A 79 -3.70 6.56 12.19
C ARG A 79 -2.21 6.75 11.93
N LEU A 80 -1.66 6.10 10.91
CA LEU A 80 -0.24 6.23 10.54
C LEU A 80 0.08 7.65 10.04
N THR A 81 -0.88 8.28 9.37
CA THR A 81 -0.71 9.57 8.69
C THR A 81 -1.21 10.76 9.51
N GLY A 82 -2.03 10.50 10.55
CA GLY A 82 -2.63 11.53 11.38
C GLY A 82 -3.71 12.35 10.68
N ARG A 83 -4.21 11.90 9.51
CA ARG A 83 -5.28 12.56 8.75
C ARG A 83 -6.24 11.55 8.12
N PRO A 84 -7.49 11.94 7.80
CA PRO A 84 -8.41 11.09 7.07
C PRO A 84 -7.86 10.71 5.69
N LEU A 85 -8.12 9.48 5.26
CA LEU A 85 -7.69 8.99 3.95
C LEU A 85 -8.67 9.52 2.90
N GLY A 86 -8.16 10.29 1.93
CA GLY A 86 -8.98 10.79 0.83
C GLY A 86 -9.45 9.69 -0.13
N THR A 87 -10.30 10.08 -1.07
CA THR A 87 -10.96 9.16 -2.03
C THR A 87 -9.96 8.26 -2.75
N ALA A 88 -8.88 8.82 -3.30
CA ALA A 88 -7.86 8.06 -4.02
C ALA A 88 -7.26 6.93 -3.17
N GLY A 89 -6.98 7.19 -1.89
CA GLY A 89 -6.45 6.16 -0.99
C GLY A 89 -7.45 5.05 -0.70
N ARG A 90 -8.73 5.40 -0.55
CA ARG A 90 -9.81 4.43 -0.30
C ARG A 90 -10.07 3.54 -1.51
N GLU A 91 -10.02 4.10 -2.72
CA GLU A 91 -10.16 3.34 -3.96
C GLU A 91 -9.04 2.30 -4.11
N ILE A 92 -7.80 2.66 -3.75
CA ILE A 92 -6.65 1.74 -3.77
C ILE A 92 -6.85 0.57 -2.79
N VAL A 93 -7.28 0.85 -1.55
CA VAL A 93 -7.60 -0.23 -0.59
C VAL A 93 -8.76 -1.10 -1.13
N GLY A 94 -9.72 -0.47 -1.79
CA GLY A 94 -10.86 -1.15 -2.42
C GLY A 94 -10.48 -2.14 -3.52
N LEU A 95 -9.31 -2.00 -4.17
CA LEU A 95 -8.85 -2.93 -5.19
C LEU A 95 -8.52 -4.32 -4.62
N VAL A 96 -8.03 -4.39 -3.38
CA VAL A 96 -7.62 -5.62 -2.70
C VAL A 96 -8.57 -6.04 -1.59
N ALA A 97 -9.50 -5.16 -1.21
CA ALA A 97 -10.60 -5.53 -0.35
C ALA A 97 -11.48 -6.50 -1.13
N SER A 98 -11.38 -7.78 -0.79
CA SER A 98 -12.32 -8.79 -1.28
C SER A 98 -13.72 -8.22 -1.09
N ALA A 99 -14.52 -8.20 -2.16
CA ALA A 99 -15.95 -8.02 -2.02
C ALA A 99 -16.39 -9.00 -0.92
N ASP A 100 -17.01 -8.47 0.12
CA ASP A 100 -17.50 -9.18 1.30
C ASP A 100 -17.85 -10.64 0.94
N PRO A 101 -17.29 -11.68 1.61
CA PRO A 101 -17.77 -13.03 1.34
C PRO A 101 -19.29 -13.00 1.55
N PRO A 102 -20.10 -13.57 0.62
CA PRO A 102 -21.54 -13.48 0.72
C PRO A 102 -21.96 -13.98 2.10
N ILE A 103 -22.65 -13.11 2.84
CA ILE A 103 -23.15 -13.44 4.17
C ILE A 103 -24.15 -14.59 4.00
N GLY A 104 -23.73 -15.81 4.33
CA GLY A 104 -24.59 -16.99 4.40
C GLY A 104 -24.11 -18.18 3.57
N ALA A 105 -23.54 -19.17 4.26
CA ALA A 105 -23.60 -20.58 3.91
C ALA A 105 -23.94 -21.37 5.18
#